data_AF-A0A0B7IM91-F1
#
_entry.id   AF-A0A0B7IM91-F1
#
_cell.length_a   1.000
_cell.length_b   1.000
_cell.length_c   1.000
_cell.angle_alpha   90.00
_cell.angle_beta   90.00
_cell.angle_gamma   90.00
#
_symmetry.space_group_name_H-M   'P 1'
#
loop_
_entity.id
_entity.type
_entity.pdbx_description
1 polymer ?
#
loop_
_entity_poly.entity_id
_entity_poly.type
_entity_poly.pdbx_seq_one_letter_code
_entity_poly.pdbx_strand_id
1 'polypeptide(L)'
;MHFFTGEKLKYLSAILNSNLFKWFMYLIIGDATGGNAGNSDNVKNLKIPICNTEEEKYIENLLNSENYRDIDKYLYKLYNLTQEEIDFIENV
;
A
#
# COMPACT_ATOMS: atom_id res chain seq x y z
N MET A 1 7.74 -3.22 19.25
CA MET A 1 7.14 -3.92 18.09
C MET A 1 5.69 -3.50 18.03
N HIS A 2 5.27 -2.89 16.93
CA HIS A 2 3.90 -2.43 16.72
C HIS A 2 3.18 -3.40 15.79
N PHE A 3 1.92 -3.70 16.08
CA PHE A 3 1.08 -4.55 15.26
C PHE A 3 -0.12 -3.75 14.76
N PHE A 4 -0.47 -3.94 13.49
CA PHE A 4 -1.75 -3.48 12.98
C PHE A 4 -2.85 -4.45 13.42
N THR A 5 -3.95 -3.91 13.95
CA THR A 5 -5.14 -4.66 14.35
C THR A 5 -6.39 -3.96 13.79
N GLY A 6 -7.47 -4.71 13.59
CA GLY A 6 -8.73 -4.16 13.06
C GLY A 6 -9.49 -5.15 12.18
N GLU A 7 -10.59 -4.69 11.61
CA GLU A 7 -11.50 -5.53 10.82
C GLU A 7 -11.03 -5.70 9.36
N LYS A 8 -10.39 -4.67 8.78
CA LYS A 8 -10.02 -4.61 7.36
C LYS A 8 -8.55 -4.97 7.07
N LEU A 9 -7.99 -5.92 7.83
CA LEU A 9 -6.54 -6.19 7.81
C LEU A 9 -6.03 -6.69 6.46
N LYS A 10 -6.82 -7.46 5.70
CA LYS A 10 -6.40 -7.93 4.38
C LYS A 10 -6.32 -6.79 3.36
N TYR A 11 -7.30 -5.90 3.36
CA TYR A 11 -7.28 -4.70 2.53
C TYR A 11 -6.08 -3.80 2.91
N LEU A 12 -5.87 -3.57 4.20
CA LEU A 12 -4.71 -2.83 4.69
C LEU A 12 -3.40 -3.50 4.25
N SER A 13 -3.29 -4.82 4.38
CA SER A 13 -2.12 -5.58 3.95
C SER A 13 -1.84 -5.42 2.45
N ALA A 14 -2.87 -5.48 1.60
CA ALA A 14 -2.72 -5.26 0.17
C ALA A 14 -2.14 -3.87 -0.16
N ILE A 15 -2.58 -2.83 0.56
CA ILE A 15 -2.04 -1.47 0.39
C ILE A 15 -0.60 -1.38 0.87
N LEU A 16 -0.29 -1.88 2.06
CA LEU A 16 1.05 -1.80 2.65
C LEU A 16 2.09 -2.63 1.89
N ASN A 17 1.68 -3.56 1.03
CA ASN A 17 2.57 -4.35 0.17
C ASN A 17 2.59 -3.87 -1.29
N SER A 18 1.93 -2.75 -1.60
CA SER A 18 1.91 -2.18 -2.95
C SER A 18 3.20 -1.43 -3.31
N ASN A 19 3.47 -1.30 -4.61
CA ASN A 19 4.57 -0.48 -5.11
C ASN A 19 4.37 1.01 -4.75
N LEU A 20 3.12 1.48 -4.73
CA LEU A 20 2.79 2.83 -4.27
C LEU A 20 3.23 3.05 -2.82
N PHE A 21 2.95 2.09 -1.93
CA PHE A 21 3.36 2.21 -0.53
C PHE A 21 4.87 2.06 -0.35
N LYS A 22 5.53 1.17 -1.11
CA LYS A 22 6.99 1.06 -1.14
C LYS A 22 7.63 2.41 -1.48
N TRP A 23 7.15 3.06 -2.53
CA TRP A 23 7.60 4.40 -2.93
C TRP A 23 7.30 5.46 -1.85
N PHE A 24 6.11 5.44 -1.27
CA PHE A 24 5.76 6.36 -0.17
C PHE A 24 6.71 6.21 1.03
N MET A 25 7.04 4.98 1.41
CA MET A 25 8.01 4.73 2.47
C MET A 25 9.38 5.27 2.09
N TYR A 26 9.84 5.05 0.85
CA TYR A 26 11.08 5.64 0.36
C TYR A 26 11.09 7.18 0.51
N LEU A 27 9.97 7.87 0.27
CA LEU A 27 9.89 9.32 0.49
C LEU A 27 10.03 9.73 1.97
N ILE A 28 9.53 8.93 2.91
CA ILE A 28 9.56 9.26 4.34
C ILE A 28 10.92 8.95 4.95
N ILE A 29 11.47 7.77 4.65
CA ILE A 29 12.65 7.24 5.35
C ILE A 29 13.92 7.19 4.48
N GLY A 30 13.82 7.43 3.17
CA GLY A 30 14.93 7.31 2.23
C GLY A 30 15.58 5.93 2.28
N ASP A 31 16.92 5.92 2.28
CA ASP A 31 17.74 4.70 2.39
C ASP A 31 17.96 4.26 3.85
N ALA A 32 17.22 4.80 4.82
CA ALA A 32 17.37 4.41 6.21
C ALA A 32 17.04 2.90 6.36
N THR A 33 18.03 2.14 6.80
CA THR A 33 17.92 0.70 7.05
C THR A 33 17.87 0.39 8.54
N GLY A 34 17.19 -0.69 8.92
CA GLY A 34 17.10 -1.14 10.32
C GLY A 34 15.88 -0.63 11.09
N GLY A 35 15.90 -0.75 12.42
CA GLY A 35 14.71 -0.68 13.28
C GLY A 35 13.88 0.61 13.22
N ASN A 36 14.47 1.75 12.82
CA ASN A 36 13.76 3.03 12.75
C ASN A 36 12.91 3.20 11.48
N ALA A 37 13.18 2.44 10.42
CA ALA A 37 12.43 2.49 9.16
C ALA A 37 10.95 2.12 9.37
N GLY A 38 10.70 1.09 10.18
CA GLY A 38 9.37 0.58 10.52
C GLY A 38 8.73 1.20 11.77
N ASN A 39 9.21 2.35 12.25
CA ASN A 39 8.58 3.01 13.39
C ASN A 39 7.14 3.43 13.04
N SER A 40 6.21 3.19 13.96
CA SER A 40 4.82 3.63 13.85
C SER A 40 4.67 5.12 13.53
N ASP A 41 5.62 5.97 13.94
CA ASP A 41 5.62 7.39 13.62
C ASP A 41 5.62 7.68 12.12
N ASN A 42 6.21 6.80 11.30
CA ASN A 42 6.28 6.94 9.85
C ASN A 42 4.97 6.56 9.14
N VAL A 43 4.12 5.76 9.80
CA VAL A 43 2.94 5.13 9.17
C VAL A 43 1.61 5.47 9.85
N LYS A 44 1.62 5.99 11.08
CA LYS A 44 0.42 6.27 11.88
C LYS A 44 -0.53 7.31 11.26
N ASN A 45 0.00 8.18 10.41
CA ASN A 45 -0.74 9.23 9.73
C ASN A 45 -1.03 8.91 8.25
N LEU A 46 -0.80 7.65 7.83
CA LEU A 46 -1.06 7.23 6.46
C LEU A 46 -2.55 7.40 6.14
N LYS A 47 -2.84 8.17 5.10
CA LYS A 47 -4.20 8.35 4.60
C LYS A 47 -4.53 7.24 3.63
N ILE A 48 -5.26 6.26 4.13
CA ILE A 48 -5.76 5.12 3.35
C ILE A 48 -7.20 5.38 2.93
N PRO A 49 -7.53 5.31 1.63
CA PRO A 49 -8.91 5.34 1.15
C PRO A 49 -9.72 4.22 1.78
N ILE A 50 -10.85 4.59 2.36
CA ILE A 50 -11.80 3.63 2.92
C ILE A 50 -12.46 2.89 1.77
N CYS A 51 -12.37 1.56 1.77
CA CYS A 51 -13.08 0.72 0.82
C CYS A 51 -14.49 0.37 1.32
N ASN A 52 -15.41 0.21 0.37
CA ASN A 52 -16.68 -0.46 0.60
C ASN A 52 -16.53 -1.99 0.58
N THR A 53 -17.60 -2.72 0.90
CA THR A 53 -17.59 -4.19 1.00
C THR A 53 -17.24 -4.90 -0.31
N GLU A 54 -17.60 -4.34 -1.47
CA GLU A 54 -17.31 -4.94 -2.77
C GLU A 54 -15.84 -4.79 -3.15
N GLU A 55 -15.30 -3.59 -2.97
CA GLU A 55 -13.88 -3.28 -3.15
C GLU A 55 -12.99 -4.12 -2.24
N GLU A 56 -13.39 -4.28 -0.97
CA GLU A 56 -12.69 -5.12 -0.01
C GLU A 56 -12.64 -6.58 -0.47
N LYS A 57 -13.79 -7.16 -0.85
CA LYS A 57 -13.84 -8.53 -1.39
C LYS A 57 -13.00 -8.70 -2.67
N TYR A 58 -13.02 -7.70 -3.55
CA TYR A 58 -12.22 -7.71 -4.77
C TYR A 58 -10.72 -7.77 -4.45
N ILE A 59 -10.24 -6.86 -3.59
CA ILE A 59 -8.84 -6.84 -3.12
C ILE A 59 -8.48 -8.15 -2.41
N GLU A 60 -9.36 -8.67 -1.55
CA GLU A 60 -9.12 -9.94 -0.85
C GLU A 60 -8.96 -11.11 -1.82
N ASN A 61 -9.79 -11.18 -2.86
CA ASN A 61 -9.66 -12.23 -3.87
C ASN A 61 -8.34 -12.12 -4.62
N LEU A 62 -7.93 -10.90 -5.02
CA LEU A 62 -6.62 -10.67 -5.64
C LEU A 62 -5.48 -11.11 -4.72
N LEU A 63 -5.54 -10.74 -3.44
CA LEU A 63 -4.53 -11.09 -2.44
C LEU A 63 -4.44 -12.61 -2.23
N ASN A 64 -5.58 -13.30 -2.11
CA ASN A 64 -5.62 -14.76 -1.96
C ASN A 64 -5.11 -15.50 -3.21
N SER A 65 -5.23 -14.87 -4.38
CA SER A 65 -4.71 -15.39 -5.66
C SER A 65 -3.28 -14.93 -5.98
N GLU A 66 -2.64 -14.19 -5.08
CA GLU A 66 -1.29 -13.61 -5.25
C GLU A 66 -1.16 -12.70 -6.49
N ASN A 67 -2.27 -12.10 -6.94
CA ASN A 67 -2.28 -11.21 -8.10
C ASN A 67 -1.93 -9.77 -7.71
N TYR A 68 -0.69 -9.57 -7.27
CA TYR A 68 -0.19 -8.28 -6.75
C TYR A 68 -0.18 -7.18 -7.81
N ARG A 69 0.04 -7.55 -9.09
CA ARG A 69 0.04 -6.58 -10.19
C ARG A 69 -1.31 -5.91 -10.37
N ASP A 70 -2.41 -6.65 -10.23
CA ASP A 70 -3.74 -6.06 -10.38
C ASP A 70 -4.16 -5.29 -9.11
N ILE A 71 -3.59 -5.62 -7.94
CA ILE A 71 -3.70 -4.78 -6.73
C ILE A 71 -3.05 -3.42 -6.99
N ASP A 72 -1.81 -3.38 -7.48
CA ASP A 72 -1.13 -2.11 -7.80
C ASP A 72 -1.93 -1.26 -8.79
N LYS A 73 -2.39 -1.86 -9.90
CA LYS A 73 -3.24 -1.14 -10.88
C LYS A 73 -4.52 -0.58 -10.28
N TYR A 74 -5.16 -1.33 -9.38
CA TYR A 74 -6.34 -0.86 -8.67
C TYR A 74 -6.01 0.35 -7.82
N LEU A 75 -4.90 0.31 -7.06
CA LEU A 75 -4.49 1.42 -6.20
C LEU A 75 -4.09 2.66 -7.00
N TYR A 76 -3.39 2.50 -8.13
CA TYR A 76 -3.07 3.63 -9.02
C TYR A 76 -4.34 4.33 -9.50
N LYS A 77 -5.37 3.56 -9.87
CA LYS A 77 -6.68 4.13 -10.24
C LYS A 77 -7.36 4.81 -9.05
N LEU A 78 -7.33 4.18 -7.87
CA LEU A 78 -7.96 4.71 -6.66
C LEU A 78 -7.40 6.08 -6.25
N TYR A 79 -6.10 6.27 -6.42
CA TYR A 79 -5.41 7.53 -6.14
C TYR A 79 -5.33 8.47 -7.36
N ASN A 80 -5.94 8.11 -8.50
CA ASN A 80 -5.93 8.87 -9.75
C ASN A 80 -4.53 9.21 -10.28
N LEU A 81 -3.60 8.27 -10.21
CA LEU A 81 -2.25 8.46 -10.75
C LEU A 81 -2.28 8.53 -12.28
N THR A 82 -1.45 9.40 -12.81
CA THR A 82 -1.13 9.49 -14.23
C THR A 82 -0.20 8.35 -14.67
N GLN A 83 -0.13 8.09 -15.97
CA GLN A 83 0.80 7.08 -16.50
C GLN A 83 2.26 7.43 -16.18
N GLU A 84 2.64 8.71 -16.23
CA GLU A 84 3.99 9.17 -15.89
C GLU A 84 4.35 8.85 -14.43
N GLU A 85 3.43 9.08 -13.49
CA GLU A 85 3.64 8.75 -12.08
C GLU A 85 3.73 7.24 -11.86
N ILE A 86 2.90 6.45 -12.55
CA ILE A 86 2.95 4.98 -12.50
C ILE A 86 4.30 4.49 -13.01
N ASP A 87 4.74 4.97 -14.18
CA ASP A 87 6.01 4.60 -14.78
C ASP A 87 7.17 4.98 -13.85
N PHE A 88 7.10 6.14 -13.19
CA PHE A 88 8.09 6.52 -12.19
C PHE A 88 8.12 5.55 -11.00
N ILE A 89 6.97 5.24 -10.40
CA ILE A 89 6.87 4.35 -9.23
C ILE A 89 7.33 2.93 -9.55
N GLU A 90 7.01 2.39 -10.73
CA GLU A 90 7.39 1.03 -11.13
C GLU A 90 8.90 0.87 -11.43
N ASN A 91 9.61 1.98 -11.59
CA ASN A 91 11.07 2.01 -11.83
C ASN A 91 11.90 2.36 -10.57
N VAL A 92 11.27 2.45 -9.39
CA VAL A 92 11.92 2.74 -8.08
C VAL A 92 12.21 1.48 -7.27
#